data_AF-A0A965LAV3-F1
#
_entry.id   AF-A0A965LAV3-F1
#
_cell.length_a   1.000
_cell.length_b   1.000
_cell.length_c   1.000
_cell.angle_alpha   90.00
_cell.angle_beta   90.00
_cell.angle_gamma   90.00
#
_symmetry.space_group_name_H-M   'P 1'
#
loop_
_entity.id
_entity.type
_entity.pdbx_description
1 polymer ?
#
loop_
_entity_poly.entity_id
_entity_poly.type
_entity_poly.pdbx_seq_one_letter_code
_entity_poly.pdbx_strand_id
1 'polypeptide(L)' 'MTTDLPPTPAEPVRPAGRTVFFISDGTGITAETFGSSILAQFDSLRFRLRRIPFIDSVEKANDAVRVIEQQAQEDGKRP' A
#
# COMPACT_ATOMS: atom_id res chain seq x y z
N MET A 1 4.55 0.53 46.00
CA MET A 1 3.16 0.68 45.54
C MET A 1 3.20 1.51 44.27
N THR A 2 2.77 0.88 43.18
CA THR A 2 2.77 1.34 41.78
C THR A 2 2.26 2.77 41.61
N THR A 3 3.07 3.62 40.96
CA THR A 3 2.56 4.83 40.32
C THR A 3 2.10 4.44 38.93
N ASP A 4 0.79 4.36 38.76
CA ASP A 4 0.11 4.13 37.48
C ASP A 4 0.41 5.32 36.57
N LEU A 5 1.22 5.11 35.53
CA LEU A 5 1.44 6.09 34.46
C LEU A 5 0.14 6.13 33.65
N PRO A 6 -0.45 7.31 33.37
CA PRO A 6 -1.67 7.37 32.55
C PRO A 6 -1.39 6.70 31.19
N PRO A 7 -2.34 5.93 30.63
CA PRO A 7 -2.16 5.37 29.30
C PRO A 7 -1.88 6.51 28.33
N THR A 8 -0.74 6.43 27.65
CA THR A 8 -0.38 7.34 26.56
C THR A 8 -1.60 7.48 25.65
N PRO A 9 -2.05 8.70 25.29
CA PRO A 9 -3.12 8.84 24.33
C PRO A 9 -2.71 8.06 23.09
N ALA A 10 -3.53 7.08 22.69
CA ALA A 10 -3.30 6.27 21.51
C ALA A 10 -2.88 7.22 20.39
N GLU A 11 -1.67 7.02 19.88
CA GLU A 11 -1.15 7.85 18.79
C GLU A 11 -2.25 7.97 17.72
N PRO A 12 -2.46 9.18 17.16
CA PRO A 12 -3.48 9.34 16.14
C PRO A 12 -3.25 8.28 15.06
N VAL A 13 -4.23 7.38 14.91
CA VAL A 13 -4.23 6.37 13.85
C VAL A 13 -4.11 7.16 12.55
N ARG A 14 -2.89 7.22 11.99
CA ARG A 14 -2.61 8.06 10.82
C ARG A 14 -3.59 7.66 9.72
N PRO A 15 -4.29 8.63 9.11
CA PRO A 15 -5.38 8.32 8.19
C PRO A 15 -4.85 7.47 7.04
N ALA A 16 -5.58 6.38 6.78
CA ALA A 16 -5.48 5.42 5.68
C ALA A 16 -4.06 4.97 5.28
N GLY A 17 -3.76 3.69 5.50
CA GLY A 17 -2.52 3.05 5.09
C GLY A 17 -2.22 3.31 3.61
N ARG A 18 -0.95 3.58 3.28
CA ARG A 18 -0.52 3.84 1.90
C ARG A 18 -0.89 2.64 1.02
N THR A 19 -1.46 2.90 -0.16
CA THR A 19 -1.71 1.83 -1.12
C THR A 19 -0.41 1.45 -1.84
N VAL A 20 -0.10 0.16 -1.87
CA VAL A 20 1.02 -0.41 -2.65
C VAL A 20 0.43 -1.19 -3.81
N PHE A 21 0.92 -0.90 -5.01
CA PHE A 21 0.48 -1.55 -6.24
C PHE A 21 1.53 -2.54 -6.76
N PHE A 22 1.12 -3.78 -7.00
CA PHE A 22 1.93 -4.79 -7.69
C PHE A 22 1.47 -4.90 -9.14
N ILE A 23 2.34 -4.52 -10.08
CA ILE A 23 2.03 -4.47 -11.51
C ILE A 23 2.83 -5.54 -12.25
N SER A 24 2.20 -6.27 -13.17
CA SER A 24 2.85 -7.29 -14.00
C SER A 24 2.14 -7.46 -15.34
N ASP A 25 2.89 -7.82 -16.36
CA ASP A 25 2.43 -8.29 -17.67
C ASP A 25 1.81 -9.70 -17.65
N GLY A 26 2.13 -10.50 -16.62
CA GLY A 26 1.50 -11.78 -16.33
C GLY A 26 0.49 -11.70 -15.17
N THR A 27 0.49 -12.70 -14.29
CA THR A 27 -0.44 -12.75 -13.15
C THR A 27 -0.05 -11.82 -12.01
N GLY A 28 1.20 -11.38 -11.91
CA GLY A 28 1.70 -10.55 -10.81
C GLY A 28 1.87 -11.24 -9.46
N ILE A 29 1.72 -12.57 -9.39
CA ILE A 29 1.94 -13.35 -8.15
C ILE A 29 3.39 -13.19 -7.66
N THR A 30 4.37 -13.22 -8.56
CA THR A 30 5.79 -13.03 -8.18
C THR A 30 6.03 -11.65 -7.57
N ALA A 31 5.47 -10.60 -8.16
CA ALA A 31 5.59 -9.23 -7.66
C ALA A 31 4.92 -9.08 -6.28
N GLU A 32 3.74 -9.67 -6.10
CA GLU A 32 3.01 -9.67 -4.84
C GLU A 32 3.74 -10.44 -3.73
N THR A 33 4.23 -11.64 -4.02
CA THR A 33 4.99 -12.46 -3.06
C THR A 33 6.26 -11.75 -2.62
N PHE A 34 7.07 -11.30 -3.58
CA PHE A 34 8.34 -10.64 -3.27
C PHE A 34 8.12 -9.31 -2.53
N GLY A 35 7.16 -8.51 -3.00
CA GLY A 35 6.82 -7.24 -2.36
C GLY A 35 6.25 -7.43 -0.95
N SER A 36 5.40 -8.44 -0.73
CA SER A 36 4.88 -8.75 0.60
C SER A 36 5.98 -9.13 1.58
N SER A 37 7.02 -9.87 1.14
CA SER A 37 8.18 -10.17 1.98
C SER A 37 8.99 -8.93 2.34
N ILE A 38 9.13 -7.96 1.43
CA ILE A 38 9.79 -6.67 1.72
C ILE A 38 8.95 -5.86 2.71
N LEU A 39 7.64 -5.75 2.47
CA LEU A 39 6.75 -4.96 3.32
C LEU A 39 6.62 -5.52 4.74
N ALA A 40 6.76 -6.84 4.91
CA ALA A 40 6.81 -7.49 6.21
C ALA A 40 7.99 -7.03 7.09
N GLN A 41 9.01 -6.37 6.52
CA GLN A 41 10.09 -5.77 7.31
C GLN A 41 9.67 -4.44 7.99
N PHE A 42 8.47 -3.92 7.68
CA PHE A 42 7.96 -2.64 8.14
C PHE A 42 6.68 -2.79 9.00
N ASP A 43 6.76 -3.55 10.10
CA ASP A 43 5.61 -3.93 10.96
C ASP A 43 4.82 -2.75 11.56
N SER A 44 5.46 -1.59 11.70
CA SER A 44 4.83 -0.35 12.21
C SER A 44 3.97 0.36 11.17
N LEU A 45 4.08 -0.02 9.90
CA LEU A 45 3.31 0.57 8.81
C LEU A 45 2.10 -0.30 8.47
N ARG A 46 1.04 0.36 8.01
CA ARG A 46 -0.15 -0.29 7.47
C ARG A 46 -0.23 0.04 6.00
N PHE A 47 -0.32 -0.99 5.17
CA PHE A 47 -0.41 -0.88 3.72
C PHE A 47 -1.71 -1.50 3.22
N ARG A 48 -2.26 -0.93 2.16
CA ARG A 48 -3.31 -1.55 1.36
C ARG A 48 -2.66 -2.15 0.12
N LEU A 49 -2.68 -3.47 -0.02
CA LEU A 49 -2.06 -4.13 -1.18
C LEU A 49 -3.09 -4.25 -2.31
N ARG A 50 -2.72 -3.84 -3.52
CA ARG A 50 -3.52 -4.04 -4.73
C ARG A 50 -2.63 -4.60 -5.84
N ARG A 51 -3.13 -5.59 -6.57
CA ARG A 51 -2.45 -6.17 -7.73
C ARG A 51 -3.16 -5.77 -9.01
N ILE A 52 -2.39 -5.40 -10.03
CA ILE A 52 -2.87 -5.09 -11.38
C ILE A 52 -2.16 -6.03 -12.37
N PRO A 53 -2.78 -7.17 -12.72
CA PRO A 53 -2.19 -8.15 -13.64
C PRO A 53 -2.42 -7.79 -15.11
N PHE A 54 -1.73 -8.50 -16.01
CA PHE A 54 -1.91 -8.48 -17.46
C PHE A 54 -1.70 -7.11 -18.13
N ILE A 55 -0.78 -6.30 -17.58
CA ILE A 55 -0.35 -5.02 -18.17
C ILE A 55 0.71 -5.28 -19.24
N ASP A 56 0.27 -5.81 -20.38
CA ASP A 56 1.09 -6.24 -21.52
C ASP A 56 1.05 -5.26 -22.73
N SER A 57 0.38 -4.12 -22.57
CA SER A 57 0.24 -3.09 -23.60
C SER A 57 0.38 -1.69 -23.01
N VAL A 58 0.72 -0.73 -23.88
CA VAL A 58 0.86 0.69 -23.51
C VAL A 58 -0.48 1.26 -23.04
N GLU A 59 -1.58 0.88 -23.67
CA GLU A 59 -2.94 1.29 -23.32
C GLU A 59 -3.28 0.85 -21.90
N LYS A 60 -3.03 -0.43 -21.58
CA LYS A 60 -3.26 -0.98 -20.24
C LYS A 60 -2.36 -0.32 -19.20
N ALA A 61 -1.12 0.01 -19.54
CA ALA A 61 -0.23 0.74 -18.64
C ALA A 61 -0.76 2.15 -18.34
N ASN A 62 -1.27 2.85 -19.35
CA ASN A 62 -1.91 4.16 -19.16
C ASN A 62 -3.19 4.06 -18.30
N ASP A 63 -3.97 3.00 -18.43
CA ASP A 63 -5.11 2.73 -17.54
C ASP A 63 -4.65 2.51 -16.10
N ALA A 64 -3.60 1.71 -15.89
CA ALA A 64 -3.03 1.48 -14.56
C ALA A 64 -2.54 2.78 -13.91
N VAL A 65 -1.89 3.67 -14.67
CA VAL A 65 -1.48 5.00 -14.19
C VAL A 65 -2.69 5.80 -13.71
N ARG A 66 -3.77 5.88 -14.50
CA ARG A 66 -5.00 6.59 -14.09
C ARG A 66 -5.58 6.06 -12.78
N VAL A 67 -5.61 4.73 -12.61
CA VAL A 67 -6.09 4.09 -11.38
C VAL A 67 -5.21 4.46 -10.18
N ILE A 68 -3.89 4.46 -10.35
CA ILE A 68 -2.94 4.80 -9.29
C ILE A 68 -3.07 6.27 -8.90
N GLU A 69 -3.17 7.17 -9.89
CA GLU A 69 -3.36 8.60 -9.67
C GLU A 69 -4.67 8.88 -8.93
N GLN A 70 -5.77 8.24 -9.34
CA GLN A 70 -7.05 8.36 -8.65
C GLN A 70 -6.95 7.88 -7.20
N GLN A 71 -6.33 6.72 -6.94
CA GLN A 71 -6.14 6.22 -5.59
C GLN A 71 -5.28 7.17 -4.74
N ALA A 72 -4.28 7.79 -5.34
CA ALA A 72 -3.44 8.76 -4.63
C ALA A 72 -4.21 10.03 -4.23
N GLN A 73 -5.16 10.49 -5.05
CA GLN A 73 -6.08 11.56 -4.67
C GLN A 73 -6.96 11.13 -3.48
N GLU A 74 -7.46 9.90 -3.50
CA GLU A 74 -8.29 9.34 -2.41
C GLU A 74 -7.51 9.12 -1.11
N ASP A 75 -6.27 8.64 -1.19
CA ASP A 75 -5.39 8.40 -0.05
C ASP A 75 -4.83 9.72 0.55
N GLY A 76 -5.01 10.85 -0.16
CA GLY A 76 -4.49 12.17 0.23
C GLY A 76 -2.97 12.25 0.29
N LYS A 77 -2.27 11.30 -0.35
CA LYS A 77 -0.81 11.17 -0.35
C LYS A 77 -0.34 10.97 -1.78
N ARG A 78 0.74 11.66 -2.17
CA ARG A 78 1.37 11.41 -3.47
C ARG A 78 1.89 9.96 -3.53
N PRO A 79 1.77 9.27 -4.69
CA PRO A 79 2.23 7.89 -4.86
C PRO A 79 3.71 7.73 -4.53
#